data_AF-A0A183TE72-F1
#
_entry.id   AF-A0A183TE72-F1
#
_cell.length_a   1.000
_cell.length_b   1.000
_cell.length_c   1.000
_cell.angle_alpha   90.00
_cell.angle_beta   90.00
_cell.angle_gamma   90.00
#
_symmetry.space_group_name_H-M   'P 1'
#
loop_
_entity.id
_entity.type
_entity.pdbx_description
1 polymer ?
#
loop_
_entity_poly.entity_id
_entity_poly.type
_entity_poly.pdbx_seq_one_letter_code
_entity_poly.pdbx_strand_id
1 'polypeptide(L)'
;MVGNESKDALDRDNCVVIQGLPESNAHTSKERISAALARFQHLRNDILHSGKTMTIRATFMLEKRDIKQSQNLRPRPIKIVLDNKEEA
;
A
#
# COMPACT_ATOMS: atom_id res chain seq x y z
N MET A 1 -28.93 14.49 7.74
CA MET A 1 -27.46 14.32 7.65
C MET A 1 -27.19 13.43 6.45
N VAL A 2 -26.66 14.02 5.36
CA VAL A 2 -26.40 13.30 4.10
C VAL A 2 -25.10 12.51 4.25
N GLY A 3 -25.14 11.25 3.77
CA GLY A 3 -24.21 10.17 4.07
C GLY A 3 -22.76 10.41 3.66
N ASN A 4 -21.86 9.95 4.53
CA ASN A 4 -20.46 9.70 4.22
C ASN A 4 -20.13 8.20 4.21
N GLU A 5 -21.13 7.30 4.22
CA GLU A 5 -20.90 5.85 4.28
C GLU A 5 -20.44 5.23 2.96
N SER A 6 -20.68 5.89 1.82
CA SER A 6 -20.40 5.31 0.49
C SER A 6 -18.94 5.38 0.06
N LYS A 7 -18.10 6.23 0.69
CA LYS A 7 -16.67 6.35 0.32
C LYS A 7 -15.80 5.30 0.99
N ASP A 8 -16.10 4.95 2.24
CA ASP A 8 -15.34 3.95 3.02
C ASP A 8 -15.57 2.51 2.52
N ALA A 9 -16.78 2.19 2.04
CA ALA A 9 -17.07 0.89 1.43
C ALA A 9 -16.30 0.69 0.11
N LEU A 10 -16.22 1.74 -0.72
CA LEU A 10 -15.55 1.70 -2.03
C LEU A 10 -14.02 1.61 -1.90
N ASP A 11 -13.44 2.15 -0.82
CA ASP A 11 -12.00 2.04 -0.47
C ASP A 11 -11.60 0.62 -0.04
N ARG A 12 -12.53 -0.16 0.51
CA ARG A 12 -12.29 -1.58 0.85
C ARG A 12 -12.30 -2.46 -0.40
N ASP A 13 -13.18 -2.19 -1.36
CA ASP A 13 -13.29 -2.96 -2.59
C ASP A 13 -12.07 -2.79 -3.51
N ASN A 14 -11.40 -1.63 -3.49
CA ASN A 14 -10.28 -1.34 -4.38
C ASN A 14 -8.97 -1.12 -3.62
N CYS A 15 -8.62 -2.11 -2.80
CA CYS A 15 -7.35 -2.12 -2.12
C CYS A 15 -6.64 -3.48 -2.21
N VAL A 16 -5.31 -3.42 -2.24
CA VAL A 16 -4.45 -4.60 -2.24
C VAL A 16 -3.56 -4.53 -1.01
N VAL A 17 -3.47 -5.65 -0.29
CA VAL A 17 -2.54 -5.80 0.83
C VAL A 17 -1.38 -6.67 0.39
N ILE A 18 -0.16 -6.14 0.53
CA ILE A 18 1.07 -6.83 0.16
C ILE A 18 1.84 -7.15 1.42
N GLN A 19 2.15 -8.43 1.61
CA GLN A 19 2.92 -8.95 2.71
C GLN A 19 4.29 -9.44 2.22
N GLY A 20 5.27 -9.49 3.11
CA GLY A 20 6.60 -10.03 2.81
C GLY A 20 7.52 -9.08 2.04
N LEU A 21 7.10 -7.83 1.75
CA LEU A 21 8.01 -6.82 1.23
C LEU A 21 9.09 -6.52 2.27
N PRO A 22 10.39 -6.57 1.93
CA PRO A 22 11.43 -6.33 2.91
C PRO A 22 11.27 -4.93 3.49
N GLU A 23 11.47 -4.77 4.80
CA GLU A 23 11.33 -3.44 5.42
C GLU A 23 12.49 -2.53 5.01
N SER A 24 12.23 -1.21 5.03
CA SER A 24 13.28 -0.21 4.91
C SER A 24 13.78 0.17 6.30
N ASN A 25 15.08 0.42 6.42
CA ASN A 25 15.73 0.94 7.63
C ASN A 25 15.48 2.45 7.85
N ALA A 26 14.67 3.09 7.01
CA ALA A 26 14.37 4.51 7.15
C ALA A 26 13.73 4.83 8.52
N HIS A 27 14.09 5.98 9.08
CA HIS A 27 13.69 6.37 10.44
C HIS A 27 12.25 6.86 10.52
N THR A 28 11.73 7.47 9.45
CA THR A 28 10.37 8.02 9.43
C THR A 28 9.38 7.07 8.75
N SER A 29 8.13 7.07 9.22
CA SER A 29 7.06 6.27 8.60
C SER A 29 6.84 6.65 7.13
N LYS A 30 6.98 7.93 6.77
CA LYS A 30 6.81 8.44 5.42
C LYS A 30 7.85 7.86 4.46
N GLU A 31 9.13 7.86 4.86
CA GLU A 31 10.20 7.30 4.04
C GLU A 31 10.09 5.79 3.90
N ARG A 32 9.67 5.09 4.97
CA ARG A 32 9.42 3.64 4.91
C ARG A 32 8.29 3.30 3.93
N ILE A 33 7.19 4.06 3.97
CA ILE A 33 6.09 3.92 3.01
C ILE A 33 6.58 4.18 1.58
N SER A 34 7.34 5.25 1.36
CA SER A 34 7.91 5.58 0.05
C SER A 34 8.80 4.46 -0.50
N ALA A 35 9.70 3.92 0.33
CA ALA A 35 10.57 2.81 -0.06
C ALA A 35 9.80 1.51 -0.35
N ALA A 36 8.73 1.23 0.39
CA ALA A 36 7.85 0.10 0.11
C ALA A 36 7.06 0.30 -1.19
N LEU A 37 6.57 1.52 -1.44
CA LEU A 37 5.89 1.88 -2.67
C LEU A 37 6.79 1.77 -3.90
N ALA A 38 8.06 2.21 -3.79
CA ALA A 38 9.04 2.07 -4.86
C ALA A 38 9.28 0.59 -5.22
N ARG A 39 9.41 -0.29 -4.21
CA ARG A 39 9.51 -1.73 -4.42
C ARG A 39 8.27 -2.32 -5.06
N PHE A 40 7.09 -1.87 -4.64
CA PHE A 40 5.85 -2.28 -5.29
C PHE A 40 5.80 -1.85 -6.76
N GLN A 41 6.18 -0.62 -7.09
CA GLN A 41 6.21 -0.15 -8.48
C GLN A 41 7.18 -0.96 -9.34
N HIS A 42 8.33 -1.34 -8.78
CA HIS A 42 9.27 -2.20 -9.48
C HIS A 42 8.68 -3.61 -9.73
N LEU A 43 8.10 -4.23 -8.69
CA LEU A 43 7.43 -5.52 -8.81
C LEU A 43 6.27 -5.47 -9.81
N ARG A 44 5.51 -4.39 -9.79
CA ARG A 44 4.43 -4.14 -10.74
C ARG A 44 4.96 -4.12 -12.16
N ASN A 45 6.05 -3.41 -12.44
CA ASN A 45 6.62 -3.34 -13.78
C ASN A 45 7.21 -4.68 -14.25
N ASP A 46 7.65 -5.52 -13.31
CA ASP A 46 8.15 -6.86 -13.60
C ASP A 46 7.02 -7.85 -13.94
N ILE A 47 5.90 -7.79 -13.19
CA ILE A 47 4.77 -8.70 -13.36
C ILE A 47 3.79 -8.24 -14.45
N LEU A 48 3.47 -6.94 -14.48
CA LEU A 48 2.55 -6.39 -15.46
C LEU A 48 3.35 -5.98 -16.71
N HIS A 49 3.04 -6.61 -17.83
CA HIS A 49 3.49 -6.13 -19.14
C HIS A 49 3.14 -4.64 -19.32
N SER A 50 4.03 -3.89 -19.97
CA SER A 50 4.14 -2.42 -20.00
C SER A 50 2.94 -1.61 -20.50
N GLY A 51 1.75 -2.20 -20.68
CA GLY A 51 0.53 -1.54 -21.11
C GLY A 51 -0.54 -1.32 -20.02
N LYS A 52 -0.45 -1.99 -18.86
CA LYS A 52 -1.46 -1.85 -17.80
C LYS A 52 -1.09 -0.75 -16.81
N THR A 53 -1.81 0.37 -16.89
CA THR A 53 -1.65 1.50 -15.97
C THR A 53 -2.55 1.34 -14.75
N MET A 54 -1.95 1.13 -13.58
CA MET A 54 -2.65 1.13 -12.29
C MET A 54 -2.38 2.45 -11.58
N THR A 55 -3.44 3.15 -11.19
CA THR A 55 -3.34 4.42 -10.47
C THR A 55 -3.43 4.14 -8.98
N ILE A 56 -2.41 4.56 -8.22
CA ILE A 56 -2.35 4.39 -6.77
C ILE A 56 -2.88 5.67 -6.13
N ARG A 57 -3.97 5.57 -5.39
CA ARG A 57 -4.60 6.71 -4.70
C ARG A 57 -3.99 6.96 -3.33
N ALA A 58 -3.71 5.89 -2.58
CA ALA A 58 -3.11 5.99 -1.25
C ALA A 58 -2.29 4.75 -0.90
N THR A 59 -1.38 4.90 0.07
CA THR A 59 -0.57 3.79 0.58
C THR A 59 -0.36 3.93 2.07
N PHE A 60 -0.55 2.83 2.79
CA PHE A 60 -0.47 2.77 4.24
C PHE A 60 0.38 1.57 4.63
N MET A 61 1.21 1.71 5.67
CA MET A 61 1.72 0.55 6.37
C MET A 61 0.68 0.09 7.38
N LEU A 62 0.30 -1.19 7.27
CA LEU A 62 -0.50 -1.85 8.28
C LEU A 62 0.46 -2.21 9.42
N GLU A 63 0.03 -1.93 10.65
CA GLU A 63 0.79 -2.05 11.92
C GLU A 63 1.64 -0.82 12.34
N LYS A 64 1.31 -0.32 13.54
CA LYS A 64 2.19 0.56 14.33
C LYS A 64 3.04 -0.35 15.22
N ARG A 65 4.34 -0.47 14.92
CA ARG A 65 5.29 -1.05 15.88
C ARG A 65 5.88 0.07 16.69
N ASP A 66 5.78 -0.05 18.01
CA ASP A 66 6.73 0.59 18.90
C ASP A 66 8.12 0.01 18.62
N ILE A 67 9.12 0.88 18.49
CA ILE A 67 10.51 0.51 18.17
C ILE A 67 11.05 -0.57 19.14
N LYS A 68 10.46 -0.65 20.35
CA LYS A 68 10.79 -1.63 21.39
C LYS A 68 10.27 -3.05 21.14
N GLN A 69 9.26 -3.24 20.29
CA GLN A 69 8.69 -4.55 19.93
C GLN A 69 9.32 -5.15 18.65
N SER A 70 10.56 -4.76 18.34
CA SER A 70 11.35 -5.21 17.19
C SER A 70 11.81 -6.67 17.26
N GLN A 71 10.93 -7.59 17.66
CA GLN A 71 11.13 -9.05 17.56
C GLN A 71 10.18 -9.71 16.54
N ASN A 72 9.30 -8.94 15.91
CA ASN A 72 8.50 -9.46 14.80
C ASN A 72 9.42 -9.69 13.58
N LEU A 73 9.78 -10.96 13.36
CA LEU A 73 10.63 -11.44 12.25
C LEU A 73 10.00 -11.23 10.88
N ARG A 74 8.69 -10.94 10.82
CA ARG A 74 7.97 -10.76 9.55
C ARG A 74 7.96 -9.28 9.16
N PRO A 75 8.17 -8.93 7.89
CA PRO A 75 8.01 -7.55 7.43
C PRO A 75 6.56 -7.06 7.55
N ARG A 76 6.37 -5.78 7.89
CA ARG A 76 5.03 -5.18 7.96
C ARG A 76 4.30 -5.18 6.62
N PRO A 77 2.99 -5.46 6.58
CA PRO A 77 2.20 -5.36 5.37
C PRO A 77 2.05 -3.90 4.90
N ILE A 78 1.87 -3.72 3.59
CA ILE A 78 1.41 -2.45 3.03
C ILE A 78 0.01 -2.61 2.43
N LYS A 79 -0.90 -1.66 2.73
CA LYS A 79 -2.18 -1.49 2.05
C LYS A 79 -2.02 -0.44 0.97
N ILE A 80 -2.32 -0.79 -0.27
CA ILE A 80 -2.34 0.12 -1.41
C ILE A 80 -3.79 0.28 -1.83
N VAL A 81 -4.27 1.52 -1.87
CA VAL A 81 -5.60 1.85 -2.39
C VAL A 81 -5.45 2.24 -3.84
N LEU A 82 -6.23 1.61 -4.70
CA LEU A 82 -6.25 1.84 -6.13
C LEU A 82 -7.34 2.84 -6.48
N ASP A 83 -7.12 3.57 -7.56
CA ASP A 83 -8.15 4.41 -8.17
C ASP A 83 -8.92 3.57 -9.21
N ASN A 84 -10.25 3.65 -9.15
CA ASN A 84 -11.10 2.99 -10.12
C ASN A 84 -11.16 3.85 -11.36
N LYS A 85 -10.22 3.65 -12.28
CA LYS A 85 -10.51 3.97 -13.67
C LYS A 85 -11.19 2.77 -14.29
N GLU A 86 -12.49 2.65 -14.05
CA GLU A 86 -13.35 2.08 -15.07
C GLU A 86 -13.27 3.08 -16.24
N GLU A 87 -12.50 2.71 -17.27
CA GLU A 87 -12.54 3.42 -18.54
C GLU A 87 -13.97 3.23 -19.08
N ALA A 88 -14.79 4.27 -18.96
CA ALA A 88 -16.12 4.34 -19.55
C ALA A 88 -16.03 4.85 -21.00
#